data_AF-A0A1B6FYA3-F1
#
_entry.id   AF-A0A1B6FYA3-F1
#
_cell.length_a   1.000
_cell.length_b   1.000
_cell.length_c   1.000
_cell.angle_alpha   90.00
_cell.angle_beta   90.00
_cell.angle_gamma   90.00
#
_symmetry.space_group_name_H-M   'P 1'
#
loop_
_entity.id
_entity.type
_entity.pdbx_description
1 polymer ?
#
loop_
_entity_poly.entity_id
_entity_poly.type
_entity_poly.pdbx_seq_one_letter_code
_entity_poly.pdbx_strand_id
1 'polypeptide(L)'
;DDLNKLSIVDPDVAAKSQELREESTEFLDNITRFQEVVDGFISVVDSLAQEVEKEKMKAVGTRNLIQSMAKQREAKEQQYHALIIEKSTELERLRIQHQALLRTEAEQQDIIDQMVLR
;
A
#
# COMPACT_ATOMS: atom_id res chain seq x y z
N ASP A 1 63.91 -62.72 9.26
CA ASP A 1 63.30 -61.52 8.66
C ASP A 1 62.49 -61.85 7.42
N ASP A 2 61.33 -62.44 7.61
CA ASP A 2 60.22 -62.26 6.66
C ASP A 2 58.90 -62.46 7.42
N LEU A 3 58.76 -61.61 8.44
CA LEU A 3 57.48 -61.18 9.01
C LEU A 3 56.75 -60.35 7.95
N ASN A 4 56.32 -60.96 6.85
CA ASN A 4 55.57 -60.27 5.83
C ASN A 4 54.14 -60.81 5.73
N LYS A 5 53.27 -60.13 6.48
CA LYS A 5 51.85 -59.88 6.16
C LYS A 5 51.02 -61.12 5.81
N LEU A 6 50.78 -61.99 6.80
CA LEU A 6 49.53 -62.75 6.79
C LEU A 6 48.41 -61.75 7.11
N SER A 7 47.53 -61.47 6.15
CA SER A 7 46.37 -60.61 6.37
C SER A 7 45.37 -61.36 7.26
N ILE A 8 45.27 -61.00 8.54
CA ILE A 8 44.46 -61.66 9.59
C ILE A 8 42.98 -61.23 9.49
N VAL A 9 42.43 -61.08 8.29
CA VAL A 9 41.01 -60.72 8.11
C VAL A 9 40.37 -61.67 7.11
N ASP A 10 39.29 -62.31 7.54
CA ASP A 10 38.47 -63.16 6.68
C ASP A 10 37.99 -62.35 5.46
N PRO A 11 38.29 -62.77 4.22
CA PRO A 11 37.98 -62.00 3.02
C PRO A 11 36.50 -61.65 2.87
N ASP A 12 35.59 -62.48 3.37
CA ASP A 12 34.14 -62.18 3.37
C ASP A 12 33.79 -61.03 4.33
N VAL A 13 34.47 -60.93 5.47
CA VAL A 13 34.30 -59.84 6.45
C VAL A 13 34.89 -58.55 5.90
N ALA A 14 36.03 -58.63 5.21
CA ALA A 14 36.63 -57.48 4.53
C ALA A 14 35.75 -56.95 3.40
N ALA A 15 35.16 -57.83 2.58
CA ALA A 15 34.26 -57.47 1.49
C ALA A 15 32.97 -56.80 2.01
N LYS A 16 32.30 -57.39 3.00
CA LYS A 16 31.10 -56.78 3.62
C LYS A 16 31.38 -55.44 4.30
N SER A 17 32.55 -55.31 4.94
CA SER A 17 32.94 -54.04 5.57
C SER A 17 33.20 -52.95 4.52
N GLN A 18 33.75 -53.31 3.36
CA GLN A 18 33.94 -52.39 2.23
C GLN A 18 32.60 -51.97 1.63
N GLU A 19 31.68 -52.92 1.41
CA GLU A 19 30.34 -52.67 0.86
C GLU A 19 29.51 -51.77 1.78
N LEU A 20 29.53 -52.04 3.10
CA LEU A 20 28.89 -51.17 4.10
C LEU A 20 29.49 -49.77 4.12
N ARG A 21 30.80 -49.63 3.91
CA ARG A 21 31.48 -48.33 3.84
C ARG A 21 31.04 -47.55 2.61
N GLU A 22 30.88 -48.22 1.47
CA GLU A 22 30.40 -47.62 0.22
C GLU A 22 28.94 -47.17 0.35
N GLU A 23 28.05 -48.02 0.84
CA GLU A 23 26.64 -47.65 1.12
C GLU A 23 26.54 -46.49 2.11
N SER A 24 27.34 -46.51 3.18
CA SER A 24 27.37 -45.42 4.17
C SER A 24 27.83 -44.10 3.55
N THR A 25 28.77 -44.16 2.60
CA THR A 25 29.26 -42.97 1.89
C THR A 25 28.19 -42.43 0.94
N GLU A 26 27.52 -43.30 0.19
CA GLU A 26 26.42 -42.90 -0.70
C GLU A 26 25.22 -42.33 0.08
N PHE A 27 24.91 -42.90 1.25
CA PHE A 27 23.88 -42.35 2.14
C PHE A 27 24.23 -40.94 2.62
N LEU A 28 25.49 -40.71 3.03
CA LEU A 28 25.94 -39.38 3.44
C LEU A 28 25.82 -38.37 2.29
N ASP A 29 26.25 -38.72 1.08
CA ASP A 29 26.13 -37.86 -0.10
C ASP A 29 24.66 -37.52 -0.40
N ASN A 30 23.76 -38.50 -0.29
CA ASN A 30 22.32 -38.28 -0.50
C ASN A 30 21.72 -37.35 0.57
N ILE A 31 22.12 -37.49 1.83
CA ILE A 31 21.69 -36.59 2.91
C ILE A 31 22.21 -35.17 2.70
N THR A 32 23.47 -35.01 2.27
CA THR A 32 24.04 -33.69 1.97
C THR A 32 23.28 -33.01 0.82
N ARG A 33 23.00 -33.73 -0.28
CA ARG A 33 22.18 -33.19 -1.38
C ARG A 33 20.77 -32.81 -0.93
N PHE A 34 20.15 -33.64 -0.07
CA PHE A 34 18.83 -33.33 0.47
C PHE A 34 18.86 -32.05 1.31
N GLN A 35 19.88 -31.87 2.16
CA GLN A 35 20.06 -30.63 2.92
C GLN A 35 20.21 -29.42 2.02
N GLU A 36 21.04 -29.49 0.97
CA GLU A 36 21.20 -28.40 0.00
C GLU A 36 19.87 -27.99 -0.66
N VAL A 37 19.03 -28.97 -1.03
CA VAL A 37 17.71 -28.72 -1.62
C VAL A 37 16.77 -28.07 -0.59
N VAL A 38 16.76 -28.55 0.65
CA VAL A 38 15.92 -28.00 1.72
C VAL A 38 16.34 -26.56 2.04
N ASP A 39 17.64 -26.29 2.15
CA ASP A 39 18.16 -24.94 2.41
C ASP A 39 17.81 -23.98 1.27
N GLY A 40 17.91 -24.44 0.02
CA GLY A 40 17.45 -23.69 -1.15
C GLY A 40 15.95 -23.39 -1.10
N PHE A 41 15.12 -24.37 -0.70
CA PHE A 41 13.68 -24.19 -0.57
C PHE A 41 13.33 -23.18 0.54
N ILE A 42 13.99 -23.26 1.70
CA ILE A 42 13.83 -22.30 2.80
C ILE A 42 14.13 -20.89 2.31
N SER A 43 15.25 -20.69 1.60
CA SER A 43 15.62 -19.38 1.05
C SER A 43 14.57 -18.81 0.10
N VAL A 44 13.99 -19.64 -0.79
CA VAL A 44 12.93 -19.22 -1.70
C VAL A 44 11.66 -18.84 -0.94
N VAL A 45 11.26 -19.63 0.06
CA VAL A 45 10.09 -19.34 0.89
C VAL A 45 10.26 -18.04 1.67
N ASP A 46 11.44 -17.80 2.24
CA ASP A 46 11.74 -16.57 2.97
C ASP A 46 11.68 -15.33 2.05
N SER A 47 12.25 -15.44 0.84
CA SER A 47 12.18 -14.36 -0.15
C SER A 47 10.74 -14.07 -0.56
N LEU A 48 9.93 -15.11 -0.79
CA LEU A 48 8.52 -14.96 -1.13
C LEU A 48 7.74 -14.30 0.02
N ALA A 49 7.99 -14.69 1.27
CA ALA A 49 7.36 -14.09 2.44
C ALA A 49 7.65 -12.58 2.54
N GLN A 50 8.90 -12.16 2.27
CA GLN A 50 9.28 -10.75 2.26
C GLN A 50 8.56 -9.96 1.16
N GLU A 51 8.49 -10.48 -0.06
CA GLU A 51 7.79 -9.79 -1.15
C GLU A 51 6.27 -9.72 -0.93
N VAL A 52 5.67 -10.76 -0.33
CA VAL A 52 4.25 -10.74 0.08
C VAL A 52 4.00 -9.63 1.10
N GLU A 53 4.84 -9.52 2.13
CA GLU A 53 4.64 -8.49 3.17
C GLU A 53 4.84 -7.08 2.60
N LYS A 54 5.79 -6.90 1.69
CA LYS A 54 6.01 -5.65 0.97
C LYS A 54 4.81 -5.24 0.14
N GLU A 55 4.23 -6.15 -0.65
CA GLU A 55 3.02 -5.84 -1.42
C GLU A 55 1.79 -5.60 -0.53
N LYS A 56 1.65 -6.35 0.57
CA LYS A 56 0.61 -6.10 1.58
C LYS A 56 0.72 -4.69 2.15
N MET A 57 1.92 -4.23 2.50
CA MET A 57 2.14 -2.88 3.01
C MET A 57 1.80 -1.81 1.97
N LYS A 58 2.15 -2.01 0.69
CA LYS A 58 1.75 -1.10 -0.40
C LYS A 58 0.23 -1.04 -0.57
N ALA A 59 -0.45 -2.19 -0.50
CA ALA A 59 -1.90 -2.26 -0.60
C ALA A 59 -2.60 -1.52 0.56
N VAL A 60 -2.10 -1.69 1.80
CA VAL A 60 -2.58 -0.96 2.98
C VAL A 60 -2.35 0.54 2.81
N GLY A 61 -1.17 0.96 2.37
CA GLY A 61 -0.85 2.38 2.13
C GLY A 61 -1.78 3.00 1.09
N THR A 62 -1.99 2.30 -0.03
CA THR A 62 -2.89 2.75 -1.11
C THR A 62 -4.35 2.85 -0.62
N ARG A 63 -4.82 1.87 0.15
CA ARG A 63 -6.15 1.90 0.76
C ARG A 63 -6.35 3.11 1.68
N ASN A 64 -5.36 3.39 2.53
CA ASN A 64 -5.40 4.54 3.43
C ASN A 64 -5.42 5.86 2.67
N LEU A 65 -4.64 5.96 1.58
CA LEU A 65 -4.65 7.14 0.71
C LEU A 65 -6.01 7.37 0.06
N ILE A 66 -6.63 6.33 -0.51
CA ILE A 66 -7.96 6.44 -1.11
C ILE A 66 -9.00 6.88 -0.06
N GLN A 67 -8.94 6.31 1.14
CA GLN A 67 -9.86 6.68 2.22
C GLN A 67 -9.66 8.14 2.67
N SER A 68 -8.42 8.61 2.76
CA SER A 68 -8.14 10.01 3.13
C SER A 68 -8.57 10.99 2.04
N MET A 69 -8.37 10.64 0.77
CA MET A 69 -8.84 11.41 -0.38
C MET A 69 -10.37 11.53 -0.40
N ALA A 70 -11.09 10.44 -0.12
CA ALA A 70 -12.55 10.47 -0.03
C ALA A 70 -13.04 11.44 1.06
N LYS A 71 -12.44 11.40 2.25
CA LYS A 71 -12.74 12.33 3.34
C LYS A 71 -12.42 13.78 2.98
N GLN A 72 -11.27 14.03 2.34
CA GLN A 72 -10.92 15.37 1.88
C GLN A 72 -11.89 15.88 0.81
N ARG A 73 -12.35 15.02 -0.09
CA ARG A 73 -13.33 15.37 -1.11
C ARG A 73 -14.66 15.78 -0.47
N GLU A 74 -15.16 14.98 0.46
CA GLU A 74 -16.40 15.28 1.20
C GLU A 74 -16.30 16.61 1.96
N ALA A 75 -15.19 16.84 2.66
CA ALA A 75 -14.97 18.10 3.37
C ALA A 75 -14.94 19.32 2.43
N LYS A 76 -14.31 19.18 1.25
CA LYS A 76 -14.29 20.24 0.22
C LYS A 76 -15.68 20.48 -0.36
N GLU A 77 -16.46 19.44 -0.63
CA GLU A 77 -17.84 19.58 -1.12
C GLU A 77 -18.70 20.34 -0.10
N GLN A 78 -18.62 19.99 1.19
CA GLN A 78 -19.31 20.73 2.26
C GLN A 78 -18.88 22.19 2.34
N GLN A 79 -17.57 22.45 2.23
CA GLN A 79 -17.03 23.82 2.21
C GLN A 79 -17.55 24.63 1.02
N TYR A 80 -17.57 24.05 -0.18
CA TYR A 80 -18.10 24.71 -1.37
C TYR A 80 -19.60 24.97 -1.25
N HIS A 81 -20.38 24.03 -0.72
CA HIS A 81 -21.81 24.23 -0.47
C HIS A 81 -22.05 25.40 0.50
N ALA A 82 -21.30 25.47 1.60
CA ALA A 82 -21.40 26.57 2.55
C ALA A 82 -21.07 27.93 1.87
N LEU A 83 -20.01 27.98 1.06
CA LEU A 83 -19.64 29.19 0.34
C LEU A 83 -20.69 29.61 -0.69
N ILE A 84 -21.29 28.65 -1.42
CA ILE A 84 -22.37 28.93 -2.37
C ILE A 84 -23.56 29.56 -1.65
N ILE A 85 -23.95 29.02 -0.49
CA ILE A 85 -25.05 29.56 0.31
C ILE A 85 -24.71 30.98 0.76
N GLU A 86 -23.52 31.20 1.34
CA GLU A 86 -23.07 32.51 1.79
C GLU A 86 -23.15 33.56 0.67
N LYS A 87 -22.59 33.24 -0.52
CA LYS A 87 -22.58 34.18 -1.66
C LYS A 87 -23.97 34.39 -2.25
N SER A 88 -24.83 33.37 -2.26
CA SER A 88 -26.20 33.50 -2.75
C SER A 88 -27.04 34.39 -1.82
N THR A 89 -26.90 34.23 -0.50
CA THR A 89 -27.56 35.09 0.48
C THR A 89 -27.09 36.53 0.38
N GLU A 90 -25.78 36.75 0.24
CA GLU A 90 -25.22 38.09 0.08
C GLU A 90 -25.69 38.77 -1.21
N LEU A 91 -25.75 38.02 -2.33
CA LEU A 91 -26.27 38.52 -3.59
C LEU A 91 -27.74 38.96 -3.48
N GLU A 92 -28.57 38.17 -2.81
CA GLU A 92 -29.98 38.50 -2.62
C GLU A 92 -30.17 39.75 -1.75
N ARG A 93 -29.37 39.86 -0.68
CA ARG A 93 -29.34 41.05 0.17
C ARG A 93 -29.00 42.30 -0.65
N LEU A 94 -27.96 42.23 -1.50
CA LEU A 94 -27.55 43.34 -2.35
C LEU A 94 -28.62 43.70 -3.39
N ARG A 95 -29.31 42.71 -3.96
CA ARG A 95 -30.42 42.95 -4.90
C ARG A 95 -31.55 43.73 -4.25
N ILE A 96 -31.98 43.33 -3.06
CA ILE A 96 -33.03 44.02 -2.30
C ILE A 96 -32.62 45.47 -2.01
N GLN A 97 -31.37 45.69 -1.57
CA GLN A 97 -30.84 47.03 -1.31
C GLN A 97 -30.81 47.90 -2.56
N HIS A 98 -30.36 47.35 -3.69
CA HIS A 98 -30.34 48.05 -4.96
C HIS A 98 -31.75 48.46 -5.41
N GLN A 99 -32.74 47.57 -5.29
CA GLN A 99 -34.12 47.88 -5.63
C GLN A 99 -34.72 48.97 -4.74
N ALA A 100 -34.40 48.96 -3.44
CA ALA A 100 -34.83 50.01 -2.51
C ALA A 100 -34.22 51.38 -2.87
N LEU A 101 -32.95 51.41 -3.27
CA LEU A 101 -32.27 52.62 -3.71
C LEU A 101 -32.88 53.19 -4.99
N LEU A 102 -33.13 52.36 -6.02
CA LEU A 102 -33.79 52.79 -7.25
C LEU A 102 -35.16 53.41 -6.99
N ARG A 103 -35.93 52.83 -6.05
CA ARG A 103 -37.21 53.39 -5.66
C ARG A 103 -37.04 54.76 -5.00
N THR A 104 -36.08 54.89 -4.10
CA THR A 104 -35.79 56.17 -3.41
C THR A 104 -35.34 57.24 -4.41
N GLU A 105 -34.49 56.87 -5.37
CA GLU A 105 -34.02 57.75 -6.44
C GLU A 105 -35.19 58.24 -7.31
N ALA A 106 -36.10 57.35 -7.71
CA ALA A 106 -37.30 57.72 -8.46
C ALA A 106 -38.20 58.69 -7.68
N GLU A 107 -38.46 58.40 -6.39
CA GLU A 107 -39.23 59.27 -5.50
C GLU A 107 -38.58 60.65 -5.35
N GLN A 108 -37.24 60.71 -5.28
CA GLN A 108 -36.49 61.97 -5.24
C GLN A 108 -36.57 62.74 -6.55
N GLN A 109 -36.49 62.06 -7.70
CA GLN A 109 -36.61 62.69 -9.02
C GLN A 109 -38.00 63.32 -9.21
N ASP A 110 -39.06 62.62 -8.81
CA ASP A 110 -40.43 63.14 -8.87
C ASP A 110 -40.58 64.43 -8.04
N ILE A 111 -39.95 64.49 -6.86
CA ILE A 111 -39.95 65.69 -6.01
C ILE A 111 -39.21 66.85 -6.69
N ILE A 112 -38.04 66.58 -7.28
CA ILE A 112 -37.26 67.59 -8.01
C ILE A 112 -38.09 68.14 -9.18
N ASP A 113 -38.71 67.28 -9.97
CA ASP A 113 -39.51 67.67 -11.12
C ASP A 113 -40.69 68.56 -10.69
N GLN A 114 -41.36 68.21 -9.58
CA GLN A 114 -42.43 69.05 -8.99
C GLN A 114 -41.93 70.41 -8.51
N MET A 115 -40.70 70.51 -8.00
CA MET A 115 -40.11 71.78 -7.56
C MET A 115 -39.68 72.65 -8.75
N VAL A 116 -39.24 72.05 -9.86
CA VAL A 116 -38.79 72.78 -11.08
C VAL A 116 -39.96 73.25 -11.93
N LEU A 117 -41.09 72.54 -11.92
CA LEU A 117 -42.33 72.92 -12.63
C LEU A 117 -43.14 74.04 -11.94
N ARG A 118 -42.73 74.48 -10.75
CA ARG A 118 -43.41 75.49 -9.94
C ARG A 118 -42.65 76.81 -9.92
#